data_AF-A0AAW0DQ55-F1
#
_entry.id   AF-A0AAW0DQ55-F1
#
_cell.length_a   1.000
_cell.length_b   1.000
_cell.length_c   1.000
_cell.angle_alpha   90.00
_cell.angle_beta   90.00
_cell.angle_gamma   90.00
#
_symmetry.space_group_name_H-M   'P 1'
#
loop_
_entity.id
_entity.type
_entity.pdbx_description
1 polymer ?
#
loop_
_entity_poly.entity_id
_entity_poly.type
_entity_poly.pdbx_seq_one_letter_code
_entity_poly.pdbx_strand_id
1 'polypeptide(L)'
;KIIGVITGGNGDRIANTERLQCHIADRFNMEPAQIQISTPGRGERPGPDPIAWLILGLSREQARYLLDCRALVSDTLTVTFHSYTPRDTGFADTYEGLTIPIEEGAAVRDTFRAAVANDANISRFVRAHRKEYPAYMTSDEAFNLFVTTIRVQAIWLLGQLPRGAFIAWNVYFVPPTQDLDHLATLRSFFRRLVVNGPHGVGGQASLYQTPLRCKVCNGTDHPSNLCPLEDVPGYLEVTHETVDELLDISR
;
A
#
# COMPACT_ATOMS: atom_id res chain seq x y z
N LYS A 1 -10.45 -13.40 1.10
CA LYS A 1 -10.70 -12.03 1.61
C LYS A 1 -11.75 -11.40 0.70
N ILE A 2 -12.67 -10.62 1.25
CA ILE A 2 -13.75 -9.98 0.48
C ILE A 2 -13.79 -8.49 0.79
N ILE A 3 -14.14 -7.67 -0.20
CA ILE A 3 -14.49 -6.28 0.02
C ILE A 3 -16.02 -6.18 0.02
N GLY A 4 -16.58 -5.59 1.07
CA GLY A 4 -17.94 -5.07 1.09
C GLY A 4 -17.93 -3.61 0.67
N VAL A 5 -18.69 -3.25 -0.36
CA VAL A 5 -18.89 -1.86 -0.79
C VAL A 5 -20.27 -1.44 -0.31
N ILE A 6 -20.31 -0.49 0.62
CA ILE A 6 -21.57 0.05 1.15
C ILE A 6 -22.02 1.20 0.24
N THR A 7 -23.24 1.07 -0.28
CA THR A 7 -23.97 2.13 -0.97
C THR A 7 -25.18 2.46 -0.09
N GLY A 8 -25.15 3.60 0.61
CA GLY A 8 -26.23 4.02 1.51
C GLY A 8 -25.89 3.91 3.01
N GLY A 9 -26.36 4.89 3.77
CA GLY A 9 -26.05 5.14 5.17
C GLY A 9 -25.96 6.65 5.40
N ASN A 10 -26.12 7.12 6.64
CA ASN A 10 -26.21 8.56 6.95
C ASN A 10 -24.85 9.30 6.87
N GLY A 11 -23.86 8.78 6.13
CA GLY A 11 -22.49 9.28 6.09
C GLY A 11 -21.60 8.93 7.29
N ASP A 12 -22.18 8.40 8.38
CA ASP A 12 -21.44 7.99 9.58
C ASP A 12 -20.71 6.66 9.37
N ARG A 13 -19.38 6.76 9.20
CA ARG A 13 -18.51 5.61 8.94
C ARG A 13 -18.50 4.60 10.09
N ILE A 14 -18.51 5.06 11.34
CA ILE A 14 -18.40 4.21 12.52
C ILE A 14 -19.70 3.41 12.67
N ALA A 15 -20.85 4.11 12.62
CA ALA A 15 -22.15 3.46 12.69
C ALA A 15 -22.37 2.46 11.55
N ASN A 16 -21.91 2.78 10.33
CA ASN A 16 -22.01 1.85 9.19
C ASN A 16 -21.10 0.62 9.35
N THR A 17 -19.92 0.77 9.96
CA THR A 17 -19.04 -0.36 10.29
C THR A 17 -19.68 -1.30 11.30
N GLU A 18 -20.20 -0.77 12.40
CA GLU A 18 -20.83 -1.56 13.46
C GLU A 18 -22.07 -2.30 12.93
N ARG A 19 -22.91 -1.60 12.16
CA ARG A 19 -24.10 -2.22 11.52
C ARG A 19 -23.68 -3.35 10.58
N LEU A 20 -22.66 -3.15 9.75
CA LEU A 20 -22.16 -4.20 8.86
C LEU A 20 -21.60 -5.39 9.64
N GLN A 21 -20.89 -5.16 10.75
CA GLN A 21 -20.42 -6.24 11.63
C GLN A 21 -21.60 -7.03 12.19
N CYS A 22 -22.60 -6.37 12.79
CA CYS A 22 -23.78 -7.04 13.36
C CYS A 22 -24.54 -7.84 12.30
N HIS A 23 -24.80 -7.26 11.12
CA HIS A 23 -25.54 -7.97 10.07
C HIS A 23 -24.82 -9.23 9.56
N ILE A 24 -23.49 -9.21 9.44
CA ILE A 24 -22.73 -10.40 9.05
C ILE A 24 -22.66 -11.39 10.22
N ALA A 25 -22.52 -10.91 11.45
CA ALA A 25 -22.47 -11.73 12.66
C ALA A 25 -23.76 -12.52 12.84
N ASP A 26 -24.92 -11.85 12.77
CA ASP A 26 -26.24 -12.44 12.85
C ASP A 26 -26.44 -13.50 11.75
N ARG A 27 -25.97 -13.21 10.53
CA ARG A 27 -26.11 -14.13 9.39
C ARG A 27 -25.37 -15.45 9.60
N PHE A 28 -24.26 -15.44 10.34
CA PHE A 28 -23.42 -16.61 10.57
C PHE A 28 -23.47 -17.12 12.01
N ASN A 29 -24.33 -16.57 12.87
CA ASN A 29 -24.43 -16.88 14.29
C ASN A 29 -23.06 -16.77 14.99
N MET A 30 -22.39 -15.63 14.78
CA MET A 30 -21.07 -15.30 15.32
C MET A 30 -21.18 -14.10 16.26
N GLU A 31 -20.16 -13.90 17.11
CA GLU A 31 -20.02 -12.67 17.87
C GLU A 31 -19.49 -11.55 16.94
N PRO A 32 -20.03 -10.32 16.97
CA PRO A 32 -19.56 -9.21 16.11
C PRO A 32 -18.05 -8.95 16.22
N ALA A 33 -17.47 -9.14 17.41
CA ALA A 33 -16.04 -8.98 17.66
C ALA A 33 -15.15 -9.95 16.86
N GLN A 34 -15.70 -11.07 16.36
CA GLN A 34 -14.99 -12.02 15.50
C GLN A 34 -14.87 -11.53 14.06
N ILE A 35 -15.63 -10.50 13.68
CA ILE A 35 -15.62 -9.92 12.33
C ILE A 35 -14.83 -8.62 12.38
N GLN A 36 -13.71 -8.61 11.67
CA GLN A 36 -12.87 -7.43 11.58
C GLN A 36 -13.21 -6.67 10.30
N ILE A 37 -13.66 -5.43 10.45
CA ILE A 37 -13.87 -4.53 9.33
C ILE A 37 -12.77 -3.48 9.34
N SER A 38 -12.10 -3.35 8.20
CA SER A 38 -11.03 -2.38 8.00
C SER A 38 -11.23 -1.67 6.67
N THR A 39 -10.64 -0.51 6.50
CA THR A 39 -10.58 0.12 5.18
C THR A 39 -9.56 -0.65 4.33
N PRO A 40 -9.88 -1.05 3.08
CA PRO A 40 -8.92 -1.73 2.21
C PRO A 40 -7.78 -0.77 1.86
N GLY A 41 -6.71 -0.72 2.66
CA GLY A 41 -5.42 -0.05 2.41
C GLY A 41 -5.41 1.18 1.48
N ARG A 42 -6.41 2.05 1.56
CA ARG A 42 -6.55 3.28 0.76
C ARG A 42 -6.66 4.44 1.74
N GLY A 43 -5.87 5.49 1.49
CA GLY A 43 -5.97 6.75 2.22
C GLY A 43 -7.37 7.34 2.13
N GLU A 44 -7.64 8.32 2.99
CA GLU A 44 -8.92 9.01 3.07
C GLU A 44 -9.35 9.54 1.69
N ARG A 45 -10.59 9.23 1.31
CA ARG A 45 -11.14 9.63 0.01
C ARG A 45 -11.92 10.93 0.20
N PRO A 46 -11.66 11.99 -0.59
CA PRO A 46 -12.56 13.12 -0.66
C PRO A 46 -13.70 12.73 -1.64
N GLY A 47 -14.89 12.47 -1.11
CA GLY A 47 -16.07 12.23 -1.93
C GLY A 47 -17.17 11.43 -1.20
N PRO A 48 -18.46 11.75 -1.42
CA PRO A 48 -19.56 11.01 -0.83
C PRO A 48 -19.83 9.73 -1.63
N ASP A 49 -19.66 8.58 -0.99
CA ASP A 49 -20.08 7.22 -1.38
C ASP A 49 -19.74 6.68 -2.80
N PRO A 50 -19.50 5.36 -2.96
CA PRO A 50 -19.60 4.31 -1.95
C PRO A 50 -18.29 4.02 -1.20
N ILE A 51 -18.43 3.68 0.08
CA ILE A 51 -17.31 3.34 0.98
C ILE A 51 -17.02 1.84 0.89
N ALA A 52 -15.79 1.51 0.52
CA ALA A 52 -15.31 0.13 0.50
C ALA A 52 -14.71 -0.25 1.85
N TRP A 53 -15.06 -1.45 2.31
CA TRP A 53 -14.62 -2.06 3.55
C TRP A 53 -14.05 -3.44 3.26
N LEU A 54 -12.87 -3.72 3.79
CA LEU A 54 -12.27 -5.04 3.82
C LEU A 54 -12.82 -5.82 5.00
N ILE A 55 -13.47 -6.95 4.72
CA ILE A 55 -14.05 -7.82 5.74
C ILE A 55 -13.10 -9.00 5.99
N LEU A 56 -12.74 -9.17 7.25
CA LEU A 56 -11.80 -10.17 7.77
C LEU A 56 -12.48 -10.96 8.90
N GLY A 57 -11.88 -12.08 9.32
CA GLY A 57 -12.44 -12.95 10.35
C GLY A 57 -13.44 -14.01 9.86
N LEU A 58 -13.74 -14.01 8.56
CA LEU A 58 -14.62 -15.02 7.94
C LEU A 58 -13.83 -16.27 7.51
N SER A 59 -14.46 -17.43 7.67
CA SER A 59 -14.02 -18.69 7.07
C SER A 59 -14.10 -18.61 5.53
N ARG A 60 -13.42 -19.53 4.84
CA ARG A 60 -13.45 -19.60 3.38
C ARG A 60 -14.87 -19.83 2.84
N GLU A 61 -15.66 -20.63 3.55
CA GLU A 61 -17.04 -20.97 3.19
C GLU A 61 -17.97 -19.76 3.39
N GLN A 62 -17.85 -19.07 4.53
CA GLN A 62 -18.62 -17.85 4.82
C GLN A 62 -18.31 -16.73 3.82
N ALA A 63 -17.02 -16.52 3.51
CA ALA A 63 -16.61 -15.55 2.50
C ALA A 63 -17.19 -15.90 1.12
N ARG A 64 -17.19 -17.18 0.75
CA ARG A 64 -17.75 -17.64 -0.53
C ARG A 64 -19.27 -17.44 -0.58
N TYR A 65 -19.96 -17.75 0.51
CA TYR A 65 -21.39 -17.49 0.64
C TYR A 65 -21.75 -16.02 0.40
N LEU A 66 -21.06 -15.07 1.04
CA LEU A 66 -21.32 -13.64 0.82
C LEU A 66 -21.04 -13.20 -0.63
N LEU A 67 -19.99 -13.75 -1.26
CA LEU A 67 -19.70 -13.48 -2.67
C LEU A 67 -20.80 -14.01 -3.59
N ASP A 68 -21.34 -15.20 -3.30
CA ASP A 68 -22.43 -15.81 -4.07
C ASP A 68 -23.75 -15.05 -3.88
N CYS A 69 -24.01 -14.52 -2.67
CA CYS A 69 -25.15 -13.64 -2.41
C CYS A 69 -25.07 -12.31 -3.16
N ARG A 70 -23.85 -11.85 -3.50
CA ARG A 70 -23.52 -10.57 -4.19
C ARG A 70 -23.87 -9.30 -3.43
N ALA A 71 -24.98 -9.28 -2.71
CA ALA A 71 -25.40 -8.15 -1.90
C ALA A 71 -26.12 -8.58 -0.62
N LEU A 72 -26.00 -7.73 0.41
CA LEU A 72 -26.82 -7.73 1.60
C LEU A 72 -27.57 -6.41 1.63
N VAL A 73 -28.90 -6.49 1.65
CA VAL A 73 -29.79 -5.32 1.70
C VAL A 73 -30.55 -5.40 3.02
N SER A 74 -30.48 -4.33 3.80
CA SER A 74 -31.33 -4.11 4.96
C SER A 74 -31.98 -2.74 4.87
N ASP A 75 -32.91 -2.45 5.78
CA ASP A 75 -33.58 -1.15 5.88
C ASP A 75 -32.61 0.00 6.15
N THR A 76 -31.37 -0.30 6.59
CA THR A 76 -30.37 0.70 6.99
C THR A 76 -29.12 0.72 6.12
N LEU A 77 -28.87 -0.34 5.33
CA LEU A 77 -27.67 -0.42 4.50
C LEU A 77 -27.83 -1.36 3.30
N THR A 78 -27.16 -1.02 2.20
CA THR A 78 -26.94 -1.93 1.07
C THR A 78 -25.44 -2.16 0.92
N VAL A 79 -25.00 -3.42 1.03
CA VAL A 79 -23.61 -3.82 0.83
C VAL A 79 -23.54 -4.71 -0.39
N THR A 80 -22.60 -4.46 -1.29
CA THR A 80 -22.23 -5.41 -2.36
C THR A 80 -20.90 -6.07 -2.03
N PHE A 81 -20.77 -7.37 -2.26
CA PHE A 81 -19.57 -8.13 -1.95
C PHE A 81 -18.77 -8.45 -3.21
N HIS A 82 -17.47 -8.18 -3.15
CA HIS A 82 -16.54 -8.40 -4.25
C HIS A 82 -15.36 -9.22 -3.76
N SER A 83 -14.88 -10.13 -4.62
CA SER A 83 -13.63 -10.84 -4.35
C SER A 83 -12.50 -9.82 -4.27
N TYR A 84 -11.71 -9.87 -3.20
CA TYR A 84 -10.57 -9.00 -3.05
C TYR A 84 -9.30 -9.81 -2.86
N THR A 85 -8.44 -9.72 -3.87
CA THR A 85 -7.05 -10.12 -3.79
C THR A 85 -6.23 -8.82 -3.72
N PRO A 86 -5.67 -8.45 -2.55
CA PRO A 86 -4.76 -7.31 -2.50
C PRO A 86 -3.64 -7.57 -3.49
N ARG A 87 -3.49 -6.69 -4.49
CA ARG A 87 -2.33 -6.72 -5.36
C ARG A 87 -1.17 -6.12 -4.58
N ASP A 88 -0.07 -6.86 -4.54
CA ASP A 88 1.16 -6.35 -3.99
C ASP A 88 1.63 -5.16 -4.85
N THR A 89 2.00 -4.05 -4.22
CA THR A 89 2.45 -2.84 -4.92
C THR A 89 3.86 -3.00 -5.48
N GLY A 90 4.52 -4.12 -5.20
CA GLY A 90 5.94 -4.33 -5.49
C GLY A 90 6.85 -3.55 -4.55
N PHE A 91 6.31 -2.77 -3.61
CA PHE A 91 7.12 -1.97 -2.70
C PHE A 91 7.93 -2.88 -1.78
N ALA A 92 9.24 -2.66 -1.79
CA ALA A 92 10.21 -3.41 -1.01
C ALA A 92 10.47 -2.70 0.32
N ASP A 93 11.02 -1.49 0.25
CA ASP A 93 11.32 -0.62 1.40
C ASP A 93 11.70 0.78 0.89
N THR A 94 11.84 1.73 1.82
CA THR A 94 12.38 3.07 1.56
C THR A 94 13.78 3.16 2.15
N TYR A 95 14.76 3.65 1.41
CA TYR A 95 16.15 3.78 1.85
C TYR A 95 16.55 5.23 2.03
N GLU A 96 17.25 5.51 3.12
CA GLU A 96 17.78 6.82 3.47
C GLU A 96 19.31 6.78 3.56
N GLY A 97 19.94 7.95 3.49
CA GLY A 97 21.39 8.09 3.69
C GLY A 97 22.25 7.84 2.45
N LEU A 98 21.64 7.48 1.31
CA LEU A 98 22.33 7.44 0.02
C LEU A 98 22.68 8.87 -0.42
N THR A 99 23.98 9.20 -0.45
CA THR A 99 24.49 10.49 -0.94
C THR A 99 24.67 10.45 -2.46
N ILE A 100 23.60 10.11 -3.18
CA ILE A 100 23.58 10.06 -4.63
C ILE A 100 22.60 11.14 -5.13
N PRO A 101 23.02 12.03 -6.05
CA PRO A 101 22.13 13.03 -6.63
C PRO A 101 20.87 12.41 -7.25
N ILE A 102 19.76 13.13 -7.24
CA ILE A 102 18.48 12.62 -7.75
C ILE A 102 18.54 12.36 -9.27
N GLU A 103 19.33 13.14 -9.98
CA GLU A 103 19.60 13.04 -11.42
C GLU A 103 20.28 11.72 -11.79
N GLU A 104 20.94 11.08 -10.81
CA GLU A 104 21.63 9.80 -10.97
C GLU A 104 20.75 8.60 -10.56
N GLY A 105 19.42 8.72 -10.62
CA GLY A 105 18.50 7.64 -10.26
C GLY A 105 18.76 6.30 -10.99
N ALA A 106 19.34 6.34 -12.20
CA ALA A 106 19.80 5.13 -12.90
C ALA A 106 20.98 4.45 -12.17
N ALA A 107 21.96 5.21 -11.70
CA ALA A 107 23.08 4.69 -10.93
C ALA A 107 22.61 4.12 -9.58
N VAL A 108 21.65 4.78 -8.92
CA VAL A 108 21.01 4.25 -7.71
C VAL A 108 20.37 2.90 -7.98
N ARG A 109 19.53 2.81 -9.03
CA ARG A 109 18.89 1.56 -9.44
C ARG A 109 19.90 0.45 -9.66
N ASP A 110 20.99 0.75 -10.37
CA ASP A 110 22.00 -0.25 -10.73
C ASP A 110 22.81 -0.67 -9.49
N THR A 111 23.00 0.23 -8.52
CA THR A 111 23.56 -0.08 -7.19
C THR A 111 22.65 -1.05 -6.42
N PHE A 112 21.34 -0.81 -6.40
CA PHE A 112 20.38 -1.73 -5.79
C PHE A 112 20.34 -3.08 -6.49
N ARG A 113 20.36 -3.10 -7.82
CA ARG A 113 20.43 -4.34 -8.61
C ARG A 113 21.68 -5.15 -8.28
N ALA A 114 22.83 -4.48 -8.18
CA ALA A 114 24.08 -5.13 -7.79
C ALA A 114 24.02 -5.68 -6.36
N ALA A 115 23.47 -4.92 -5.41
CA ALA A 115 23.31 -5.37 -4.03
C ALA A 115 22.38 -6.61 -3.95
N VAL A 116 21.23 -6.56 -4.61
CA VAL A 116 20.27 -7.68 -4.69
C VAL A 116 20.88 -8.90 -5.38
N ALA A 117 21.63 -8.70 -6.47
CA ALA A 117 22.29 -9.78 -7.20
C ALA A 117 23.32 -10.53 -6.34
N ASN A 118 23.99 -9.81 -5.43
CA ASN A 118 25.01 -10.35 -4.54
C ASN A 118 24.46 -10.87 -3.19
N ASP A 119 23.18 -10.64 -2.88
CA ASP A 119 22.58 -11.10 -1.62
C ASP A 119 22.12 -12.57 -1.70
N ALA A 120 22.79 -13.44 -0.95
CA ALA A 120 22.50 -14.88 -0.96
C ALA A 120 21.09 -15.24 -0.45
N ASN A 121 20.53 -14.45 0.47
CA ASN A 121 19.20 -14.74 1.04
C ASN A 121 18.10 -14.41 0.02
N ILE A 122 18.16 -13.24 -0.59
CA ILE A 122 17.23 -12.84 -1.66
C ILE A 122 17.37 -13.81 -2.83
N SER A 123 18.60 -14.11 -3.24
CA SER A 123 18.88 -15.00 -4.37
C SER A 123 18.34 -16.42 -4.14
N ARG A 124 18.55 -17.01 -2.96
CA ARG A 124 17.99 -18.32 -2.59
C ARG A 124 16.47 -18.27 -2.52
N PHE A 125 15.90 -17.21 -1.94
CA PHE A 125 14.46 -17.07 -1.75
C PHE A 125 13.72 -16.96 -3.08
N VAL A 126 14.15 -16.06 -3.97
CA VAL A 126 13.51 -15.86 -5.28
C VAL A 126 13.58 -17.14 -6.10
N ARG A 127 14.72 -17.83 -6.09
CA ARG A 127 14.82 -19.15 -6.73
C ARG A 127 13.79 -20.12 -6.16
N ALA A 128 13.62 -20.21 -4.84
CA ALA A 128 12.67 -21.15 -4.23
C ALA A 128 11.19 -20.77 -4.47
N HIS A 129 10.85 -19.48 -4.53
CA HIS A 129 9.47 -18.97 -4.53
C HIS A 129 9.14 -18.17 -5.79
N ARG A 130 9.27 -18.81 -6.96
CA ARG A 130 9.15 -18.19 -8.31
C ARG A 130 7.87 -18.53 -9.09
N LYS A 131 6.76 -18.74 -8.40
CA LYS A 131 5.50 -19.25 -9.01
C LYS A 131 4.90 -18.32 -10.07
N GLU A 132 5.21 -17.03 -10.02
CA GLU A 132 4.70 -16.03 -10.98
C GLU A 132 5.54 -15.95 -12.26
N TYR A 133 6.69 -16.62 -12.31
CA TYR A 133 7.52 -16.68 -13.52
C TYR A 133 7.13 -17.87 -14.41
N PRO A 134 7.39 -17.80 -15.73
CA PRO A 134 7.06 -18.90 -16.62
C PRO A 134 7.75 -20.21 -16.22
N ALA A 135 7.02 -21.32 -16.25
CA ALA A 135 7.52 -22.62 -15.78
C ALA A 135 8.71 -23.16 -16.57
N TYR A 136 8.91 -22.70 -17.81
CA TYR A 136 10.07 -23.06 -18.64
C TYR A 136 11.36 -22.36 -18.21
N MET A 137 11.27 -21.34 -17.36
CA MET A 137 12.41 -20.56 -16.91
C MET A 137 13.18 -21.29 -15.81
N THR A 138 14.49 -21.40 -15.97
CA THR A 138 15.37 -21.94 -14.93
C THR A 138 15.36 -21.04 -13.69
N SER A 139 15.79 -21.59 -12.55
CA SER A 139 15.89 -20.81 -11.31
C SER A 139 16.76 -19.56 -11.47
N ASP A 140 17.86 -19.68 -12.22
CA ASP A 140 18.80 -18.58 -12.44
C ASP A 140 18.26 -17.52 -13.40
N GLU A 141 17.60 -17.92 -14.48
CA GLU A 141 16.92 -16.97 -15.38
C GLU A 141 15.81 -16.19 -14.64
N ALA A 142 15.04 -16.87 -13.77
CA ALA A 142 14.02 -16.22 -12.97
C ALA A 142 14.60 -15.22 -11.97
N PHE A 143 15.73 -15.55 -11.35
CA PHE A 143 16.44 -14.63 -10.47
C PHE A 143 17.01 -13.44 -11.23
N ASN A 144 17.64 -13.66 -12.39
CA ASN A 144 18.17 -12.59 -13.23
C ASN A 144 17.06 -11.65 -13.70
N LEU A 145 15.91 -12.22 -14.12
CA LEU A 145 14.73 -11.43 -14.46
C LEU A 145 14.24 -10.63 -13.24
N PHE A 146 14.12 -11.25 -12.06
CA PHE A 146 13.73 -10.54 -10.84
C PHE A 146 14.62 -9.33 -10.56
N VAL A 147 15.95 -9.48 -10.63
CA VAL A 147 16.90 -8.37 -10.45
C VAL A 147 16.64 -7.26 -11.46
N THR A 148 16.34 -7.58 -12.72
CA THR A 148 16.04 -6.57 -13.74
C THR A 148 14.72 -5.82 -13.45
N THR A 149 13.80 -6.42 -12.69
CA THR A 149 12.54 -5.76 -12.31
C THR A 149 12.71 -4.72 -11.21
N ILE A 150 13.87 -4.66 -10.56
CA ILE A 150 14.16 -3.68 -9.51
C ILE A 150 14.09 -2.26 -10.09
N ARG A 151 13.23 -1.45 -9.48
CA ARG A 151 13.05 -0.03 -9.78
C ARG A 151 13.26 0.77 -8.51
N VAL A 152 13.75 1.99 -8.68
CA VAL A 152 13.90 2.94 -7.57
C VAL A 152 13.24 4.24 -7.95
N GLN A 153 12.71 4.93 -6.96
CA GLN A 153 12.07 6.22 -7.12
C GLN A 153 12.54 7.13 -5.99
N ALA A 154 13.12 8.27 -6.36
CA ALA A 154 13.48 9.28 -5.39
C ALA A 154 12.22 9.96 -4.85
N ILE A 155 12.22 10.23 -3.55
CA ILE A 155 11.19 10.99 -2.86
C ILE A 155 11.86 12.05 -1.98
N TRP A 156 11.28 13.25 -1.97
CA TRP A 156 11.70 14.32 -1.08
C TRP A 156 10.91 14.24 0.22
N LEU A 157 11.63 14.07 1.32
CA LEU A 157 11.07 14.01 2.66
C LEU A 157 11.50 15.23 3.46
N LEU A 158 10.56 15.76 4.24
CA LEU A 158 10.82 16.80 5.22
C LEU A 158 11.21 16.12 6.54
N GLY A 159 12.49 16.21 6.91
CA GLY A 159 12.97 15.77 8.22
C GLY A 159 12.65 16.80 9.31
N GLN A 160 12.58 16.33 10.56
CA GLN A 160 12.57 17.25 11.70
C GLN A 160 13.92 17.98 11.78
N LEU A 161 13.89 19.24 12.21
CA LEU A 161 15.12 20.01 12.47
C LEU A 161 16.03 19.25 13.46
N PRO A 162 17.35 19.24 13.25
CA PRO A 162 18.12 20.02 12.27
C PRO A 162 18.30 19.35 10.89
N ARG A 163 17.72 18.17 10.66
CA ARG A 163 17.99 17.35 9.46
C ARG A 163 17.56 18.02 8.15
N GLY A 164 16.55 18.89 8.19
CA GLY A 164 16.02 19.57 7.01
C GLY A 164 15.39 18.62 6.00
N ALA A 165 15.16 19.11 4.77
CA ALA A 165 14.69 18.27 3.67
C ALA A 165 15.80 17.32 3.20
N PHE A 166 15.46 16.06 2.95
CA PHE A 166 16.40 15.05 2.46
C PHE A 166 15.74 14.14 1.41
N ILE A 167 16.58 13.47 0.62
CA ILE A 167 16.14 12.51 -0.39
C ILE A 167 16.13 11.12 0.23
N ALA A 168 15.04 10.40 0.01
CA ALA A 168 14.95 8.96 0.24
C ALA A 168 14.60 8.25 -1.07
N TRP A 169 14.81 6.93 -1.11
CA TRP A 169 14.63 6.11 -2.30
C TRP A 169 13.66 4.98 -2.01
N ASN A 170 12.47 5.03 -2.61
CA ASN A 170 11.56 3.90 -2.60
C ASN A 170 12.07 2.84 -3.58
N VAL A 171 12.10 1.60 -3.13
CA VAL A 171 12.53 0.46 -3.93
C VAL A 171 11.34 -0.41 -4.24
N TYR A 172 11.23 -0.82 -5.50
CA TYR A 172 10.14 -1.65 -6.02
C TYR A 172 10.70 -2.86 -6.77
N PHE A 173 9.95 -3.96 -6.76
CA PHE A 173 10.20 -5.16 -7.57
C PHE A 173 8.90 -5.73 -8.12
N VAL A 174 9.00 -6.58 -9.14
CA VAL A 174 7.87 -7.43 -9.53
C VAL A 174 7.89 -8.70 -8.66
N PRO A 175 6.81 -8.97 -7.89
CA PRO A 175 6.76 -10.09 -6.96
C PRO A 175 7.03 -11.45 -7.64
N PRO A 176 7.92 -12.30 -7.09
CA PRO A 176 8.16 -13.64 -7.63
C PRO A 176 7.03 -14.64 -7.27
N THR A 177 6.15 -14.24 -6.35
CA THR A 177 5.02 -14.99 -5.79
C THR A 177 3.91 -14.03 -5.36
N GLN A 178 2.65 -14.45 -5.35
CA GLN A 178 1.52 -13.69 -4.75
C GLN A 178 1.25 -14.07 -3.28
N ASP A 179 2.03 -14.99 -2.73
CA ASP A 179 1.90 -15.41 -1.34
C ASP A 179 2.41 -14.31 -0.40
N LEU A 180 1.52 -13.78 0.42
CA LEU A 180 1.79 -12.61 1.26
C LEU A 180 2.83 -12.88 2.35
N ASP A 181 2.89 -14.10 2.90
CA ASP A 181 3.84 -14.45 3.96
C ASP A 181 5.25 -14.58 3.37
N HIS A 182 5.33 -15.15 2.17
CA HIS A 182 6.55 -15.15 1.37
C HIS A 182 6.99 -13.73 1.02
N LEU A 183 6.08 -12.84 0.61
CA LEU A 183 6.42 -11.45 0.29
C LEU A 183 6.87 -10.65 1.52
N ALA A 184 6.25 -10.87 2.68
CA ALA A 184 6.70 -10.28 3.94
C ALA A 184 8.13 -10.73 4.29
N THR A 185 8.43 -12.03 4.09
CA THR A 185 9.77 -12.58 4.27
C THR A 185 10.79 -11.94 3.32
N LEU A 186 10.45 -11.82 2.04
CA LEU A 186 11.31 -11.17 1.04
C LEU A 186 11.61 -9.71 1.41
N ARG A 187 10.59 -8.94 1.80
CA ARG A 187 10.75 -7.56 2.30
C ARG A 187 11.68 -7.48 3.50
N SER A 188 11.64 -8.45 4.40
CA SER A 188 12.58 -8.52 5.54
C SER A 188 14.04 -8.68 5.11
N PHE A 189 14.30 -9.27 3.93
CA PHE A 189 15.65 -9.33 3.36
C PHE A 189 16.06 -7.98 2.78
N PHE A 190 15.17 -7.30 2.05
CA PHE A 190 15.41 -5.92 1.62
C PHE A 190 15.72 -5.01 2.80
N ARG A 191 14.97 -5.09 3.92
CA ARG A 191 15.27 -4.26 5.11
C ARG A 191 16.69 -4.45 5.67
N ARG A 192 17.29 -5.61 5.45
CA ARG A 192 18.65 -5.95 5.91
C ARG A 192 19.71 -5.78 4.81
N LEU A 193 19.29 -5.43 3.60
CA LEU A 193 20.17 -5.26 2.46
C LEU A 193 21.03 -4.01 2.68
N VAL A 194 22.34 -4.20 2.66
CA VAL A 194 23.29 -3.10 2.71
C VAL A 194 23.57 -2.64 1.29
N VAL A 195 23.29 -1.37 1.01
CA VAL A 195 23.49 -0.78 -0.31
C VAL A 195 24.59 0.27 -0.20
N ASN A 196 25.76 -0.09 -0.69
CA ASN A 196 26.92 0.82 -0.70
C ASN A 196 26.81 1.74 -1.91
N GLY A 197 26.69 3.06 -1.69
CA GLY A 197 26.73 4.02 -2.78
C GLY A 197 28.11 4.03 -3.49
N PRO A 198 28.20 4.60 -4.71
CA PRO A 198 29.44 4.69 -5.49
C PRO A 198 30.61 5.35 -4.73
N HIS A 199 30.31 6.18 -3.72
CA HIS A 199 31.29 6.90 -2.90
C HIS A 199 31.48 6.31 -1.48
N GLY A 200 31.03 5.07 -1.25
CA GLY A 200 31.24 4.39 0.04
C GLY A 200 30.31 4.83 1.18
N VAL A 201 29.35 5.71 0.91
CA VAL A 201 28.28 6.04 1.88
C VAL A 201 27.15 5.04 1.69
N GLY A 202 26.93 4.21 2.71
CA GLY A 202 25.89 3.19 2.73
C GLY A 202 24.51 3.78 2.99
N GLY A 203 23.52 3.38 2.19
CA GLY A 203 22.12 3.61 2.50
C GLY A 203 21.59 2.53 3.42
N GLN A 204 20.73 2.91 4.37
CA GLN A 204 19.99 1.96 5.20
C GLN A 204 18.50 2.04 4.87
N ALA A 205 17.83 0.89 4.90
CA ALA A 205 16.39 0.85 4.86
C ALA A 205 15.82 1.55 6.10
N SER A 206 14.94 2.51 5.87
CA SER A 206 14.10 3.09 6.89
C SER A 206 13.03 2.11 7.31
N LEU A 207 12.43 2.31 8.48
CA LEU A 207 11.43 1.38 9.03
C LEU A 207 10.03 1.49 8.37
N TYR A 208 9.94 2.06 7.15
CA TYR A 208 8.65 2.28 6.50
C TYR A 208 8.11 0.97 5.90
N GLN A 209 7.06 0.43 6.50
CA GLN A 209 6.45 -0.84 6.06
C GLN A 209 5.57 -0.70 4.82
N THR A 210 5.25 0.53 4.42
CA THR A 210 4.43 0.87 3.27
C THR A 210 5.00 2.09 2.57
N PRO A 211 4.75 2.28 1.25
CA PRO A 211 5.10 3.52 0.57
C PRO A 211 4.53 4.71 1.32
N LEU A 212 5.35 5.75 1.48
CA LEU A 212 4.89 7.02 2.02
C LEU A 212 3.82 7.61 1.10
N ARG A 213 2.75 8.13 1.71
CA ARG A 213 1.64 8.77 1.03
C ARG A 213 1.59 10.24 1.38
N CYS A 214 1.26 11.07 0.40
CA CYS A 214 0.99 12.48 0.64
C CYS A 214 -0.31 12.62 1.44
N LYS A 215 -0.29 13.46 2.48
CA LYS A 215 -1.48 13.74 3.30
C LYS A 215 -2.55 14.54 2.56
N VAL A 216 -2.19 15.24 1.50
CA VAL A 216 -3.10 16.11 0.72
C VAL A 216 -3.84 15.29 -0.33
N CYS A 217 -3.12 14.60 -1.23
CA CYS A 217 -3.75 13.85 -2.32
C CYS A 217 -3.85 12.34 -2.13
N ASN A 218 -3.25 11.79 -1.05
CA ASN A 218 -3.12 10.36 -0.82
C ASN A 218 -2.38 9.57 -1.93
N GLY A 219 -1.76 10.27 -2.88
CA GLY A 219 -0.83 9.72 -3.86
C GLY A 219 0.47 9.26 -3.22
N THR A 220 1.22 8.41 -3.93
CA THR A 220 2.56 7.97 -3.55
C THR A 220 3.60 8.62 -4.45
N ASP A 221 4.87 8.56 -4.03
CA ASP A 221 6.02 8.75 -4.92
C ASP A 221 6.19 10.15 -5.57
N HIS A 222 5.62 11.19 -4.97
CA HIS A 222 5.91 12.58 -5.36
C HIS A 222 6.56 13.37 -4.21
N PRO A 223 7.27 14.46 -4.50
CA PRO A 223 7.86 15.32 -3.48
C PRO A 223 6.78 15.85 -2.54
N SER A 224 7.08 15.87 -1.23
CA SER A 224 6.10 16.26 -0.19
C SER A 224 5.53 17.68 -0.39
N ASN A 225 6.26 18.54 -1.11
CA ASN A 225 5.92 19.93 -1.42
C ASN A 225 5.48 20.17 -2.88
N LEU A 226 5.35 19.11 -3.70
CA LEU A 226 4.89 19.19 -5.08
C LEU A 226 3.74 18.20 -5.26
N CYS A 227 2.65 18.47 -4.55
CA CYS A 227 1.45 17.66 -4.66
C CYS A 227 0.73 18.01 -5.97
N PRO A 228 0.58 17.07 -6.93
CA PRO A 228 -0.01 17.37 -8.23
C PRO A 228 -1.52 17.65 -8.15
N LEU A 229 -2.13 17.51 -6.96
CA LEU A 229 -3.54 17.77 -6.76
C LEU A 229 -3.85 19.28 -6.79
N GLU A 230 -2.89 20.13 -6.41
CA GLU A 230 -3.00 21.59 -6.50
C GLU A 230 -3.15 22.06 -7.97
N ASP A 231 -2.55 21.32 -8.90
CA ASP A 231 -2.59 21.62 -10.34
C ASP A 231 -3.85 21.08 -11.05
N VAL A 232 -4.72 20.33 -10.36
CA VAL A 232 -5.93 19.78 -10.97
C VAL A 232 -7.00 20.88 -11.08
N PRO A 233 -7.54 21.16 -12.29
CA PRO A 233 -8.59 22.17 -12.47
C PRO A 233 -9.80 21.89 -11.56
N GLY A 234 -10.18 22.87 -10.74
CA GLY A 234 -11.26 22.75 -9.76
C GLY A 234 -10.81 22.36 -8.35
N TYR A 235 -9.51 22.26 -8.09
CA TYR A 235 -8.98 22.19 -6.72
C TYR A 235 -9.29 23.50 -5.97
N LEU A 236 -10.02 23.38 -4.86
CA LEU A 236 -10.27 24.47 -3.92
C LEU A 236 -9.20 24.34 -2.83
N GLU A 237 -8.28 25.31 -2.74
CA GLU A 237 -7.43 25.45 -1.56
C GLU A 237 -8.35 25.59 -0.34
N VAL A 238 -8.39 24.55 0.50
CA VAL A 238 -9.00 24.69 1.83
C VAL A 238 -7.98 25.43 2.68
N THR A 239 -7.94 26.75 2.55
CA THR A 239 -7.18 27.58 3.49
C THR A 239 -7.82 27.43 4.87
N HIS A 240 -7.03 27.49 5.94
CA HIS A 240 -7.54 27.37 7.31
C HIS A 240 -8.64 28.40 7.67
N GLU A 241 -8.84 29.43 6.84
CA GLU A 241 -9.95 30.40 6.95
C GLU A 241 -11.29 29.85 6.40
N THR A 242 -11.27 28.96 5.42
CA THR A 242 -12.51 28.38 4.82
C THR A 242 -13.21 27.34 5.69
N VAL A 243 -12.56 26.82 6.73
CA VAL A 243 -13.20 25.90 7.68
C VAL A 243 -14.19 26.64 8.59
N ASP A 244 -13.91 27.90 8.95
CA ASP A 244 -14.81 28.71 9.76
C ASP A 244 -16.01 29.21 8.93
N GLU A 245 -15.81 29.60 7.66
CA GLU A 245 -16.93 30.01 6.79
C GLU A 245 -17.87 28.85 6.39
N LEU A 246 -17.35 27.62 6.23
CA LEU A 246 -18.20 26.46 5.92
C LEU A 246 -18.98 25.94 7.14
N LEU A 247 -18.58 26.30 8.36
CA LEU A 247 -19.32 26.00 9.60
C LEU A 247 -20.39 27.05 9.93
N ASP A 248 -20.30 28.26 9.38
CA ASP A 248 -21.26 29.35 9.62
C ASP A 248 -22.46 29.38 8.65
N ILE A 249 -22.52 28.51 7.63
CA ILE A 249 -23.70 28.34 6.75
C ILE A 249 -24.82 27.50 7.42
N SER A 250 -24.63 27.08 8.67
CA SER A 250 -25.62 26.35 9.48
C SER A 250 -26.26 27.15 10.62
N ARG A 251 -26.44 28.47 10.46
CA ARG A 251 -27.29 29.30 11.33
C ARG A 251 -28.44 29.97 10.59
#